data_AF-A0A7C5G2P3-F1
#
_entry.id   AF-A0A7C5G2P3-F1
#
_cell.length_a   1.000
_cell.length_b   1.000
_cell.length_c   1.000
_cell.angle_alpha   90.00
_cell.angle_beta   90.00
_cell.angle_gamma   90.00
#
_symmetry.space_group_name_H-M   'P 1'
#
loop_
_entity.id
_entity.type
_entity.pdbx_description
1 polymer ?
#
loop_
_entity_poly.entity_id
_entity_poly.type
_entity_poly.pdbx_seq_one_letter_code
_entity_poly.pdbx_strand_id
1 'polypeptide(L)'
;MPIKIPSGLPAYDILKEENVFVMTEARAVHQDIRPLKFAVVNLMPTTVDTEIQLLRLLGNTPIQVDITLVRMGSHESKNAPEGHLERFYVTADQVLHERFDGLVITG
;
A
#
# COMPACT_ATOMS: atom_id res chain seq x y z
N MET A 1 -0.49 -3.08 -14.18
CA MET A 1 -0.13 -1.85 -14.92
C MET A 1 -0.93 -1.83 -16.22
N PRO A 2 -1.43 -0.66 -16.66
CA PRO A 2 -2.10 -0.55 -17.94
C PRO A 2 -1.12 -0.87 -19.08
N ILE A 3 -1.58 -1.60 -20.08
CA ILE A 3 -0.78 -1.91 -21.27
C ILE A 3 -0.79 -0.66 -22.16
N LYS A 4 0.40 -0.18 -22.52
CA LYS A 4 0.58 0.96 -23.42
C LYS A 4 0.36 0.47 -24.85
N ILE A 5 -0.67 0.95 -25.53
CA ILE A 5 -0.91 0.65 -26.94
C ILE A 5 -1.02 1.92 -27.79
N PRO A 6 -0.61 1.87 -29.07
CA PRO A 6 -0.78 3.00 -29.99
C PRO A 6 -2.26 3.36 -30.15
N SER A 7 -2.57 4.65 -30.23
CA SER A 7 -3.96 5.16 -30.32
C SER A 7 -4.74 4.74 -31.57
N GLY A 8 -4.07 4.13 -32.55
CA GLY A 8 -4.68 3.60 -33.78
C GLY A 8 -4.83 2.08 -33.82
N LEU A 9 -4.54 1.36 -32.73
CA LEU A 9 -4.64 -0.10 -32.71
C LEU A 9 -6.13 -0.53 -32.61
N PRO A 10 -6.68 -1.32 -33.55
CA PRO A 10 -8.08 -1.78 -33.51
C PRO A 10 -8.44 -2.56 -32.24
N ALA A 11 -7.45 -3.16 -31.58
CA ALA A 11 -7.61 -3.83 -30.30
C ALA A 11 -7.96 -2.89 -29.13
N TYR A 12 -7.83 -1.56 -29.30
CA TYR A 12 -8.23 -0.59 -28.27
C TYR A 12 -9.71 -0.72 -27.91
N ASP A 13 -10.59 -0.78 -28.91
CA ASP A 13 -12.04 -0.84 -28.69
C ASP A 13 -12.46 -2.18 -28.07
N ILE A 14 -11.85 -3.28 -28.53
CA ILE A 14 -12.09 -4.63 -27.99
C ILE A 14 -11.67 -4.74 -26.52
N LEU A 15 -10.45 -4.30 -26.19
CA LEU A 15 -9.93 -4.36 -24.82
C LEU A 15 -10.68 -3.44 -23.85
N LYS A 16 -11.19 -2.30 -24.35
CA LYS A 16 -12.05 -1.40 -23.58
C LYS A 16 -13.41 -2.03 -23.25
N GLU A 17 -14.00 -2.80 -24.17
CA GLU A 17 -15.23 -3.57 -23.91
C GLU A 17 -15.00 -4.70 -22.90
N GLU A 18 -13.79 -5.27 -22.85
CA GLU A 18 -13.40 -6.32 -21.89
C GLU A 18 -12.99 -5.78 -20.50
N ASN A 19 -13.21 -4.49 -20.19
CA ASN A 19 -12.74 -3.81 -18.97
C ASN A 19 -11.22 -3.86 -18.74
N VAL A 20 -10.44 -4.14 -19.78
CA VAL A 20 -8.98 -4.05 -19.70
C VAL A 20 -8.60 -2.58 -19.72
N PHE A 21 -7.85 -2.14 -18.71
CA PHE A 21 -7.43 -0.75 -18.59
C PHE A 21 -6.37 -0.43 -19.66
N VAL A 22 -6.82 0.09 -20.80
CA VAL A 22 -5.97 0.47 -21.93
C VAL A 22 -5.77 1.99 -21.94
N MET A 23 -4.51 2.41 -21.84
CA MET A 23 -4.15 3.83 -21.82
C MET A 23 -3.52 4.27 -23.15
N THR A 24 -3.98 5.40 -23.67
CA THR A 24 -3.38 6.05 -24.84
C THR A 24 -2.03 6.69 -24.48
N GLU A 25 -1.12 6.71 -25.46
CA GLU A 25 0.26 7.19 -25.34
C GLU A 25 0.40 8.57 -24.67
N ALA A 26 -0.51 9.50 -24.96
CA ALA A 26 -0.48 10.86 -24.41
C ALA A 26 -0.85 10.94 -22.92
N ARG A 27 -1.58 9.95 -22.37
CA ARG A 27 -2.03 9.95 -20.96
C ARG A 27 -1.07 9.20 -20.02
N ALA A 28 -0.29 8.26 -20.55
CA ALA A 28 0.68 7.48 -19.77
C ALA A 28 1.87 8.33 -19.28
N VAL A 29 2.23 9.40 -20.01
CA VAL A 29 3.34 10.29 -19.66
C VAL A 29 2.97 11.31 -18.57
N HIS A 30 1.67 11.53 -18.34
CA HIS A 30 1.15 12.53 -17.39
C HIS A 30 0.61 11.94 -16.09
N GLN A 31 0.75 10.64 -15.85
CA GLN A 31 0.38 10.07 -14.55
C GLN A 31 1.43 10.44 -13.51
N ASP A 32 1.29 11.65 -12.97
CA ASP A 32 1.95 12.13 -11.74
C ASP A 32 1.28 11.44 -10.54
N ILE A 33 1.29 10.09 -10.55
CA ILE A 33 0.69 9.28 -9.49
C ILE A 33 1.68 9.32 -8.33
N ARG A 34 1.39 10.20 -7.37
CA ARG A 34 2.10 10.21 -6.08
C ARG A 34 1.92 8.86 -5.36
N PRO A 35 2.91 8.44 -4.57
CA PRO A 35 2.75 7.30 -3.67
C PRO A 35 1.56 7.49 -2.74
N LEU A 36 0.84 6.41 -2.48
CA LEU A 36 -0.23 6.39 -1.47
C LEU A 36 0.38 6.10 -0.11
N LYS A 37 0.08 6.93 0.89
CA LYS A 37 0.53 6.75 2.26
C LYS A 37 -0.47 5.93 3.06
N PHE A 38 -0.07 4.78 3.56
CA PHE A 38 -0.89 3.92 4.41
C PHE A 38 -0.29 3.78 5.81
N ALA A 39 -1.15 3.91 6.82
CA ALA A 39 -0.80 3.54 8.19
C ALA A 39 -1.38 2.17 8.54
N VAL A 40 -0.61 1.34 9.23
CA VAL A 40 -1.03 0.01 9.70
C VAL A 40 -0.84 -0.07 11.20
N VAL A 41 -1.95 -0.12 11.93
CA VAL A 41 -1.98 -0.39 13.37
C VAL A 41 -2.08 -1.90 13.56
N ASN A 42 -0.94 -2.54 13.86
CA ASN A 42 -0.87 -3.99 14.08
C ASN A 42 -1.08 -4.30 15.57
N LEU A 43 -2.25 -4.84 15.91
CA LEU A 43 -2.65 -5.29 17.24
C LEU A 43 -2.51 -6.81 17.41
N MET A 44 -2.08 -7.54 16.37
CA MET A 44 -1.97 -8.98 16.41
C MET A 44 -0.79 -9.44 17.27
N PRO A 45 -0.95 -10.53 18.05
CA PRO A 45 0.15 -11.12 18.82
C PRO A 45 1.22 -11.76 17.94
N THR A 46 0.91 -12.09 16.68
CA THR A 46 1.82 -12.66 15.68
C THR A 46 2.32 -11.58 14.72
N THR A 47 3.06 -10.61 15.25
CA THR A 47 3.38 -9.35 14.56
C THR A 47 4.02 -9.56 13.18
N VAL A 48 5.07 -10.38 13.08
CA VAL A 48 5.81 -10.63 11.82
C VAL A 48 4.96 -11.34 10.78
N ASP A 49 4.18 -12.36 11.17
CA ASP A 49 3.32 -13.09 10.24
C ASP A 49 2.23 -12.17 9.67
N THR A 50 1.65 -11.33 10.52
CA THR A 50 0.65 -10.34 10.11
C THR A 50 1.24 -9.27 9.19
N GLU A 51 2.45 -8.79 9.46
CA GLU A 51 3.18 -7.88 8.56
C GLU A 51 3.35 -8.52 7.18
N ILE A 52 3.84 -9.75 7.10
CA ILE A 52 4.05 -10.46 5.84
C ILE A 52 2.73 -10.60 5.06
N GLN A 53 1.64 -10.96 5.74
CA GLN A 53 0.34 -11.11 5.10
C GLN A 53 -0.18 -9.78 4.54
N LEU A 54 -0.11 -8.70 5.33
CA LEU A 54 -0.57 -7.38 4.92
C LEU A 54 0.28 -6.81 3.79
N LEU A 55 1.61 -6.86 3.92
CA LEU A 55 2.54 -6.34 2.92
C LEU A 55 2.44 -7.10 1.59
N ARG A 56 2.15 -8.42 1.60
CA ARG A 56 1.91 -9.18 0.37
C ARG A 56 0.66 -8.68 -0.38
N LEU A 57 -0.41 -8.35 0.33
CA LEU A 57 -1.63 -7.84 -0.26
C LEU A 57 -1.43 -6.40 -0.77
N LEU A 58 -0.83 -5.54 0.06
CA LEU A 58 -0.56 -4.14 -0.28
C LEU A 58 0.52 -3.99 -1.37
N GLY A 59 1.39 -4.97 -1.55
CA GLY A 59 2.40 -4.98 -2.62
C GLY A 59 1.87 -5.46 -3.98
N ASN A 60 0.66 -6.01 -4.04
CA ASN A 60 0.08 -6.54 -5.28
C ASN A 60 -0.73 -5.48 -6.06
N THR A 61 -0.20 -4.25 -6.12
CA THR A 61 -0.80 -3.13 -6.87
C THR A 61 0.26 -2.44 -7.73
N PRO A 62 -0.10 -1.94 -8.93
CA PRO A 62 0.80 -1.15 -9.75
C PRO A 62 1.11 0.25 -9.21
N ILE A 63 0.47 0.67 -8.11
CA ILE A 63 0.67 1.98 -7.47
C ILE A 63 1.71 1.84 -6.35
N GLN A 64 2.63 2.79 -6.23
CA GLN A 64 3.55 2.82 -5.09
C GLN A 64 2.80 3.08 -3.78
N VAL A 65 3.03 2.25 -2.77
CA VAL A 65 2.43 2.38 -1.43
C VAL A 65 3.53 2.57 -0.40
N ASP A 66 3.50 3.69 0.31
CA ASP A 66 4.38 3.99 1.43
C ASP A 66 3.68 3.57 2.72
N ILE A 67 4.25 2.61 3.45
CA ILE A 67 3.62 1.97 4.62
C ILE A 67 4.31 2.41 5.90
N THR A 68 3.50 2.89 6.86
CA THR A 68 3.94 3.25 8.21
C THR A 68 3.33 2.27 9.20
N LEU A 69 4.17 1.49 9.89
CA LEU A 69 3.73 0.57 10.93
C LEU A 69 3.58 1.34 12.25
N VAL A 70 2.38 1.33 12.82
CA VAL A 70 2.02 2.10 14.01
C VAL A 70 1.76 1.16 15.17
N ARG A 71 2.36 1.45 16.32
CA ARG A 71 2.09 0.76 17.59
C ARG A 71 1.35 1.70 18.54
N MET A 72 0.43 1.12 19.31
CA MET A 72 -0.15 1.83 20.46
C MET A 72 0.87 1.81 21.60
N GLY A 73 1.13 2.96 22.22
CA GLY A 73 2.25 3.16 23.16
C GLY A 73 2.26 2.22 24.38
N SER A 74 1.13 1.59 24.71
CA SER A 74 0.99 0.66 25.84
C SER A 74 0.95 -0.82 25.45
N HIS A 75 1.10 -1.17 24.16
CA HIS A 75 0.96 -2.55 23.70
C HIS A 75 2.32 -3.22 23.48
N GLU A 76 2.67 -4.18 24.34
CA GLU A 76 3.81 -5.07 24.13
C GLU A 76 3.34 -6.32 23.37
N SER A 77 3.84 -6.50 22.14
CA SER A 77 3.63 -7.75 21.42
C SER A 77 4.45 -8.86 22.05
N LYS A 78 3.78 -9.88 22.56
CA LYS A 78 4.40 -11.00 23.29
C LYS A 78 5.34 -11.87 22.43
N ASN A 79 5.25 -11.79 21.10
CA ASN A 79 6.01 -12.66 20.19
C ASN A 79 6.87 -11.88 19.18
N ALA A 80 7.03 -10.56 19.35
CA ALA A 80 7.93 -9.79 18.47
C ALA A 80 9.40 -10.09 18.82
N PRO A 81 10.30 -10.24 17.83
CA PRO A 81 11.74 -10.30 18.09
C PRO A 81 12.22 -9.07 18.86
N GLU A 82 13.19 -9.26 19.76
CA GLU A 82 13.75 -8.18 20.57
C GLU A 82 14.25 -7.02 19.68
N GLY A 83 13.78 -5.80 19.95
CA GLY A 83 14.12 -4.61 19.17
C GLY A 83 13.43 -4.45 17.80
N HIS A 84 12.57 -5.37 17.36
CA HIS A 84 11.83 -5.25 16.09
C HIS A 84 10.86 -4.06 16.11
N LEU A 85 10.08 -3.94 17.19
CA LEU A 85 9.13 -2.83 17.35
C LEU A 85 9.83 -1.47 17.42
N GLU A 86 11.00 -1.39 18.06
CA GLU A 86 11.73 -0.12 18.20
C GLU A 86 12.32 0.38 16.88
N ARG A 87 12.66 -0.55 15.97
CA ARG A 87 13.29 -0.23 14.69
C ARG A 87 12.28 0.09 13.59
N PHE A 88 11.14 -0.60 13.59
CA PHE A 88 10.21 -0.57 12.46
C PHE A 88 8.85 0.05 12.78
N TYR A 89 8.51 0.23 14.06
CA TYR A 89 7.25 0.85 14.46
C TYR A 89 7.44 2.27 14.97
N VAL A 90 6.51 3.12 14.59
CA VAL A 90 6.30 4.44 15.20
C VAL A 90 5.12 4.39 16.16
N THR A 91 5.16 5.24 17.18
CA THR A 91 4.04 5.37 18.12
C THR A 91 2.92 6.19 17.49
N ALA A 92 1.67 5.93 17.90
CA ALA A 92 0.52 6.70 17.44
C ALA A 92 0.76 8.23 17.59
N ASP A 93 1.29 8.68 18.72
CA ASP A 93 1.58 10.09 18.99
C ASP A 93 2.52 10.73 17.96
N GLN A 94 3.44 9.96 17.38
CA GLN A 94 4.36 10.42 16.35
C GLN A 94 3.70 10.62 14.99
N VAL A 95 2.56 9.99 14.71
CA VAL A 95 1.91 10.04 13.39
C VAL A 95 0.54 10.72 13.40
N LEU A 96 0.02 11.10 14.58
CA LEU A 96 -1.26 11.80 14.71
C LEU A 96 -1.33 13.14 13.95
N HIS A 97 -0.19 13.74 13.64
CA HIS A 97 -0.10 14.98 12.88
C HIS A 97 0.10 14.76 11.37
N GLU A 98 0.29 13.52 10.93
CA GLU A 98 0.47 13.16 9.52
C GLU A 98 -0.88 12.88 8.84
N ARG A 99 -0.90 12.97 7.50
CA ARG A 99 -2.06 12.58 6.68
C ARG A 99 -1.75 11.30 5.94
N PHE A 100 -2.65 10.33 6.05
CA PHE A 100 -2.61 9.06 5.36
C PHE A 100 -3.80 8.95 4.41
N ASP A 101 -3.59 8.28 3.28
CA ASP A 101 -4.61 7.93 2.31
C ASP A 101 -5.45 6.72 2.76
N GLY A 102 -4.87 5.89 3.63
CA GLY A 102 -5.56 4.75 4.21
C GLY A 102 -5.01 4.35 5.57
N LEU A 103 -5.88 3.75 6.38
CA LEU A 103 -5.57 3.21 7.69
C LEU A 103 -6.08 1.78 7.77
N VAL A 104 -5.20 0.84 8.13
CA VAL A 104 -5.54 -0.54 8.43
C VAL A 104 -5.37 -0.76 9.92
N ILE A 105 -6.41 -1.25 10.59
CA ILE A 105 -6.35 -1.68 11.98
C ILE A 105 -6.62 -3.18 11.97
N THR A 106 -5.67 -3.97 12.47
CA THR A 106 -5.85 -5.42 12.56
C THR A 106 -6.83 -5.77 13.68
N GLY A 107 -7.30 -7.03 13.68
CA GLY A 107 -8.01 -7.60 14.81
C GLY A 107 -7.13 -7.77 16.06
#